data_AF-A0A2Z4UC51-F1
#
_entry.id   AF-A0A2Z4UC51-F1
#
_cell.length_a   1.000
_cell.length_b   1.000
_cell.length_c   1.000
_cell.angle_alpha   90.00
_cell.angle_beta   90.00
_cell.angle_gamma   90.00
#
_symmetry.space_group_name_H-M   'P 1'
#
loop_
_entity.id
_entity.type
_entity.pdbx_description
1 polymer ?
#
loop_
_entity_poly.entity_id
_entity_poly.type
_entity_poly.pdbx_seq_one_letter_code
_entity_poly.pdbx_strand_id
1 'polypeptide(L)'
;MEFPYDVGGAPVIDSTSPEKPKNPLNRPEINYRKPLYAVLGLLGIFISVYFFLYCLCPELQRKGWISFFAVIVYLAVISKKIIIWLVHLYQNKAPDAVRLRCVFEPSCSEYMILAIEKYGAVRGVWKGIQRLGRCHAPNGGKDYP
;
A
#
# COMPACT_ATOMS: atom_id res chain seq x y z
N MET A 1 6.27 -13.03 28.25
CA MET A 1 5.64 -14.36 28.05
C MET A 1 5.80 -14.71 26.58
N GLU A 2 6.49 -15.80 26.25
CA GLU A 2 6.55 -16.30 24.86
C GLU A 2 5.23 -17.02 24.56
N PHE A 3 4.58 -16.68 23.45
CA PHE A 3 3.38 -17.38 23.01
C PHE A 3 3.79 -18.67 22.29
N PRO A 4 3.24 -19.84 22.66
CA PRO A 4 3.43 -21.04 21.86
C PRO A 4 2.84 -20.80 20.47
N TYR A 5 3.55 -21.22 19.42
CA TYR A 5 3.08 -21.10 18.03
C TYR A 5 2.64 -22.49 17.54
N ASP A 6 1.56 -22.55 16.76
CA ASP A 6 1.13 -23.79 16.13
C ASP A 6 2.11 -24.19 15.01
N VAL A 7 1.91 -25.39 14.44
CA VAL A 7 2.70 -25.87 13.30
C VAL A 7 2.61 -24.95 12.07
N GLY A 8 1.64 -24.04 12.04
CA GLY A 8 1.39 -23.00 11.03
C GLY A 8 1.94 -21.62 11.38
N GLY A 9 2.52 -21.45 12.58
CA GLY A 9 3.17 -20.22 13.03
C GLY A 9 2.18 -19.20 13.55
N ALA A 10 0.91 -19.55 13.66
CA ALA A 10 -0.07 -18.74 14.35
C ALA A 10 0.18 -18.90 15.87
N PRO A 11 0.14 -17.83 16.66
CA PRO A 11 0.21 -17.98 18.10
C PRO A 11 -1.00 -18.80 18.58
N VAL A 12 -0.74 -19.86 19.33
CA VAL A 12 -1.73 -20.68 20.01
C VAL A 12 -2.36 -19.79 21.09
N ILE A 13 -3.59 -19.35 20.82
CA ILE A 13 -4.39 -18.60 21.78
C ILE A 13 -4.98 -19.62 22.75
N ASP A 14 -4.30 -19.82 23.88
CA ASP A 14 -4.82 -20.62 25.00
C ASP A 14 -5.99 -19.85 25.64
N SER A 15 -7.17 -20.49 25.73
CA SER A 15 -8.36 -19.90 26.36
C SER A 15 -8.18 -19.64 27.86
N THR A 16 -7.12 -20.20 28.48
CA THR A 16 -6.75 -19.99 29.88
C THR A 16 -5.72 -18.88 30.09
N SER A 17 -5.09 -18.38 29.00
CA SER A 17 -4.17 -17.24 29.08
C SER A 17 -4.95 -15.92 29.12
N PRO A 18 -4.75 -15.05 30.14
CA PRO A 18 -5.41 -13.76 30.22
C PRO A 18 -4.88 -12.74 29.19
N GLU A 19 -3.72 -13.00 28.58
CA GLU A 19 -3.11 -12.12 27.57
C GLU A 19 -3.23 -12.71 26.16
N LYS A 20 -3.81 -11.94 25.25
CA LYS A 20 -3.75 -12.16 23.79
C LYS A 20 -2.35 -11.74 23.29
N PRO A 21 -1.71 -12.43 22.32
CA PRO A 21 -0.47 -11.96 21.72
C PRO A 21 -0.67 -10.54 21.19
N LYS A 22 0.15 -9.59 21.65
CA LYS A 22 0.04 -8.18 21.25
C LYS A 22 0.38 -8.03 19.77
N ASN A 23 -0.65 -8.04 18.94
CA ASN A 23 -0.66 -7.39 17.63
C ASN A 23 -1.69 -6.26 17.70
N PRO A 24 -1.25 -5.01 17.91
CA PRO A 24 -2.13 -3.86 18.10
C PRO A 24 -2.71 -3.46 16.73
N LEU A 25 -3.70 -4.20 16.25
CA LEU A 25 -4.37 -3.92 14.98
C LEU A 25 -4.96 -2.50 15.01
N ASN A 26 -4.21 -1.53 14.49
CA ASN A 26 -4.75 -0.22 14.20
C ASN A 26 -5.56 -0.34 12.91
N ARG A 27 -6.85 0.00 12.95
CA ARG A 27 -7.69 0.13 11.76
C ARG A 27 -7.65 1.61 11.35
N PRO A 28 -6.97 1.96 10.24
CA PRO A 28 -6.94 3.35 9.81
C PRO A 28 -8.35 3.81 9.42
N GLU A 29 -8.75 5.00 9.86
CA GLU A 29 -9.95 5.64 9.34
C GLU A 29 -9.69 6.15 7.92
N ILE A 30 -10.47 5.69 6.94
CA ILE A 30 -10.22 6.00 5.54
C ILE A 30 -11.24 6.99 5.04
N ASN A 31 -10.75 8.19 4.71
CA ASN A 31 -11.53 9.18 3.99
C ASN A 31 -11.39 8.95 2.47
N TYR A 32 -12.46 8.49 1.84
CA TYR A 32 -12.54 8.24 0.40
C TYR A 32 -12.78 9.50 -0.44
N ARG A 33 -13.26 10.60 0.17
CA ARG A 33 -13.53 11.86 -0.56
C ARG A 33 -12.24 12.57 -0.97
N LYS A 34 -11.25 12.63 -0.08
CA LYS A 34 -9.95 13.26 -0.35
C LYS A 34 -9.24 12.71 -1.60
N PRO A 35 -9.01 11.39 -1.74
CA PRO A 35 -8.37 10.84 -2.93
C PRO A 35 -9.24 10.98 -4.18
N LEU A 36 -10.57 10.86 -4.06
CA LEU A 36 -11.49 11.05 -5.18
C LEU A 36 -11.37 12.46 -5.76
N TYR A 37 -11.45 13.50 -4.93
CA TYR A 37 -11.29 14.89 -5.40
C TYR A 37 -9.90 15.17 -5.94
N ALA A 38 -8.85 14.55 -5.38
CA ALA A 38 -7.51 14.66 -5.93
C ALA A 38 -7.44 14.10 -7.36
N VAL A 39 -7.98 12.90 -7.59
CA VAL A 39 -8.01 12.28 -8.93
C VAL A 39 -8.83 13.11 -9.90
N LEU A 40 -10.04 13.54 -9.51
CA LEU A 40 -10.90 14.39 -10.35
C LEU A 40 -10.25 15.73 -10.69
N GLY A 41 -9.59 16.36 -9.72
CA GLY A 41 -8.86 17.62 -9.95
C GLY A 41 -7.69 17.45 -10.92
N LEU A 42 -6.96 16.35 -10.81
CA LEU A 42 -5.80 16.06 -11.65
C LEU A 42 -6.19 15.71 -13.08
N LEU A 43 -7.29 14.96 -13.26
CA LEU A 43 -7.92 14.75 -14.56
C LEU A 43 -8.42 16.07 -15.15
N GLY A 44 -9.04 16.94 -14.35
CA GLY A 44 -9.52 18.26 -14.79
C GLY A 44 -8.39 19.16 -15.29
N ILE A 45 -7.26 19.22 -14.57
CA ILE A 45 -6.06 19.95 -14.99
C ILE A 45 -5.49 19.35 -16.29
N PHE A 46 -5.45 18.02 -16.39
CA PHE A 46 -4.91 17.36 -17.58
C PHE A 46 -5.76 17.64 -18.83
N ILE A 47 -7.09 17.58 -18.67
CA ILE A 47 -8.07 17.89 -19.73
C ILE A 47 -7.98 19.37 -20.12
N SER A 48 -7.87 20.29 -19.15
CA SER A 48 -7.78 21.73 -19.45
C SER A 48 -6.48 22.10 -20.13
N VAL A 49 -5.34 21.54 -19.70
CA VAL A 49 -4.03 21.72 -20.35
C VAL A 49 -4.07 21.13 -21.77
N TYR A 50 -4.63 19.94 -21.96
CA TYR A 50 -4.77 19.32 -23.28
C TYR A 50 -5.64 20.18 -24.23
N PHE A 51 -6.80 20.62 -23.76
CA PHE A 51 -7.72 21.47 -24.52
C PHE A 51 -7.09 22.82 -24.86
N PHE A 52 -6.40 23.45 -23.91
CA PHE A 52 -5.73 24.74 -24.11
C PHE A 52 -4.56 24.64 -25.08
N LEU A 53 -3.75 23.59 -25.00
CA LEU A 53 -2.67 23.32 -25.96
C LEU A 53 -3.22 23.05 -27.37
N TYR A 54 -4.37 22.37 -27.48
CA TYR A 54 -5.08 22.14 -28.73
C TYR A 54 -5.60 23.45 -29.35
N CYS A 55 -6.14 24.37 -28.55
CA CYS A 55 -6.64 25.67 -29.01
C CYS A 55 -5.53 26.66 -29.37
N LEU A 56 -4.40 26.67 -28.64
CA LEU A 56 -3.34 27.66 -28.86
C LEU A 56 -2.41 27.34 -30.03
N CYS A 57 -2.17 26.06 -30.34
CA CYS A 57 -1.21 25.66 -31.38
C CYS A 57 -1.62 24.32 -32.02
N PRO A 58 -2.34 24.32 -33.16
CA PRO A 58 -2.68 23.08 -33.87
C PRO A 58 -1.43 22.32 -34.38
N GLU A 59 -0.30 23.01 -34.61
CA GLU A 59 0.98 22.38 -35.00
C GLU A 59 1.72 21.67 -33.84
N LEU A 60 1.29 21.87 -32.58
CA LEU A 60 1.90 21.22 -31.41
C LEU A 60 1.51 19.74 -31.28
N GLN A 61 0.53 19.27 -32.06
CA GLN A 61 0.10 17.87 -32.12
C GLN A 61 1.23 16.90 -32.52
N ARG A 62 2.28 17.39 -33.18
CA ARG A 62 3.50 16.61 -33.51
C ARG A 62 4.41 16.34 -32.31
N LYS A 63 4.25 17.05 -31.19
CA LYS A 63 4.96 16.83 -29.91
C LYS A 63 4.06 16.15 -28.86
N GLY A 64 3.13 15.28 -29.28
CA GLY A 64 2.30 14.47 -28.37
C GLY A 64 3.09 13.66 -27.33
N TRP A 65 4.37 13.40 -27.61
CA TRP A 65 5.30 12.75 -26.69
C TRP A 65 5.53 13.56 -25.41
N ILE A 66 5.55 14.90 -25.46
CA ILE A 66 5.76 15.73 -24.25
C ILE A 66 4.59 15.58 -23.28
N SER A 67 3.36 15.64 -23.80
CA SER A 67 2.15 15.41 -23.01
C SER A 67 2.15 13.99 -22.42
N PHE A 68 2.51 12.99 -23.23
CA PHE A 68 2.62 11.61 -22.78
C PHE A 68 3.67 11.41 -21.67
N PHE A 69 4.87 11.99 -21.83
CA PHE A 69 5.90 11.96 -20.79
C PHE A 69 5.45 12.67 -19.51
N ALA A 70 4.75 13.80 -19.62
CA ALA A 70 4.19 14.49 -18.47
C ALA A 70 3.16 13.62 -17.72
N VAL A 71 2.27 12.91 -18.43
CA VAL A 71 1.35 11.92 -17.82
C VAL A 71 2.11 10.82 -17.11
N ILE A 72 3.10 10.23 -17.77
CA ILE A 72 3.87 9.11 -17.19
C ILE A 72 4.58 9.55 -15.91
N VAL A 73 5.24 10.70 -15.93
CA VAL A 73 5.92 11.24 -14.74
C VAL A 73 4.90 11.51 -13.64
N TYR A 74 3.77 12.12 -13.98
CA TYR A 74 2.70 12.39 -13.04
C TYR A 74 2.15 11.10 -12.39
N LEU A 75 1.85 10.07 -13.19
CA LEU A 75 1.42 8.75 -12.74
C LEU A 75 2.48 8.08 -11.85
N ALA A 76 3.76 8.21 -12.22
CA ALA A 76 4.88 7.68 -11.44
C ALA A 76 4.96 8.35 -10.05
N VAL A 77 4.76 9.67 -9.97
CA VAL A 77 4.80 10.43 -8.70
C VAL A 77 3.65 10.04 -7.78
N ILE A 78 2.43 9.88 -8.31
CA ILE A 78 1.25 9.54 -7.49
C ILE A 78 1.17 8.05 -7.10
N SER A 79 1.86 7.17 -7.84
CA SER A 79 1.82 5.72 -7.64
C SER A 79 2.02 5.27 -6.19
N LYS A 80 2.99 5.86 -5.47
CA LYS A 80 3.26 5.56 -4.05
C LYS A 80 2.01 5.77 -3.18
N LYS A 81 1.37 6.94 -3.33
CA LYS A 81 0.20 7.32 -2.53
C LYS A 81 -0.98 6.41 -2.81
N ILE A 82 -1.18 6.04 -4.08
CA ILE A 82 -2.24 5.12 -4.49
C ILE A 82 -2.06 3.76 -3.82
N ILE A 83 -0.85 3.19 -3.85
CA ILE A 83 -0.60 1.86 -3.29
C ILE A 83 -0.75 1.88 -1.77
N ILE A 84 -0.17 2.87 -1.07
CA ILE A 84 -0.33 3.00 0.39
C ILE A 84 -1.81 3.14 0.75
N TRP A 85 -2.59 3.91 -0.01
CA TRP A 85 -4.03 4.03 0.21
C TRP A 85 -4.78 2.71 0.00
N LEU A 86 -4.41 1.91 -1.01
CA LEU A 86 -4.96 0.56 -1.22
C LEU A 86 -4.60 -0.38 -0.06
N VAL A 87 -3.38 -0.30 0.48
CA VAL A 87 -2.98 -1.09 1.65
C VAL A 87 -3.77 -0.68 2.89
N HIS A 88 -3.99 0.61 3.12
CA HIS A 88 -4.87 1.06 4.20
C HIS A 88 -6.31 0.57 4.01
N LEU A 89 -6.86 0.63 2.79
CA LEU A 89 -8.18 0.07 2.47
C LEU A 89 -8.29 -1.40 2.85
N TYR A 90 -7.26 -2.17 2.52
CA TYR A 90 -7.15 -3.56 2.96
C TYR A 90 -7.11 -3.66 4.49
N GLN A 91 -6.27 -2.89 5.19
CA GLN A 91 -6.17 -2.92 6.66
C GLN A 91 -7.51 -2.58 7.35
N ASN A 92 -8.30 -1.67 6.79
CA ASN A 92 -9.59 -1.27 7.35
C ASN A 92 -10.67 -2.35 7.15
N LYS A 93 -10.73 -2.97 5.95
CA LYS A 93 -11.77 -3.95 5.58
C LYS A 93 -11.44 -5.40 5.95
N ALA A 94 -10.17 -5.77 6.03
CA ALA A 94 -9.77 -7.14 6.28
C ALA A 94 -10.23 -7.62 7.68
N PRO A 95 -10.71 -8.87 7.80
CA PRO A 95 -11.11 -9.42 9.09
C PRO A 95 -9.88 -9.67 9.98
N ASP A 96 -10.09 -9.55 11.29
CA ASP A 96 -9.01 -9.69 12.28
C ASP A 96 -8.34 -11.08 12.20
N ALA A 97 -9.11 -12.12 11.89
CA ALA A 97 -8.59 -13.48 11.70
C ALA A 97 -7.53 -13.59 10.59
N VAL A 98 -7.56 -12.70 9.59
CA VAL A 98 -6.52 -12.66 8.54
C VAL A 98 -5.31 -11.85 9.02
N ARG A 99 -5.54 -10.68 9.63
CA ARG A 99 -4.46 -9.76 10.05
C ARG A 99 -3.66 -10.28 11.24
N LEU A 100 -4.27 -11.08 12.11
CA LEU A 100 -3.62 -11.69 13.29
C LEU A 100 -2.74 -12.91 12.97
N ARG A 101 -2.81 -13.46 11.75
CA ARG A 101 -1.98 -14.60 11.32
C ARG A 101 -0.57 -14.22 10.87
N CYS A 102 -0.24 -12.94 10.85
CA CYS A 102 1.10 -12.51 10.47
C CYS A 102 2.12 -12.92 11.55
N VAL A 103 3.13 -13.67 11.13
CA VAL A 103 4.20 -14.23 11.99
C VAL A 103 5.38 -13.27 12.18
N PHE A 104 5.30 -12.11 11.55
CA PHE A 104 6.36 -11.12 11.42
C PHE A 104 5.95 -9.79 12.06
N GLU A 105 6.91 -9.13 12.71
CA GLU A 105 6.76 -7.78 13.27
C GLU A 105 7.69 -6.81 12.50
N PRO A 106 7.17 -5.69 11.96
CA PRO A 106 5.77 -5.30 11.89
C PRO A 106 5.01 -6.18 10.88
N SER A 107 3.67 -6.14 10.89
CA SER A 107 2.84 -6.97 10.00
C SER A 107 3.20 -6.82 8.51
N CYS A 108 2.92 -7.82 7.66
CA CYS A 108 3.19 -7.73 6.22
C CYS A 108 2.56 -6.51 5.54
N SER A 109 1.35 -6.12 5.97
CA SER A 109 0.68 -4.91 5.46
C SER A 109 1.41 -3.63 5.86
N GLU A 110 1.95 -3.59 7.08
CA GLU A 110 2.71 -2.43 7.57
C GLU A 110 4.09 -2.35 6.93
N TYR A 111 4.77 -3.49 6.80
CA TYR A 111 6.03 -3.60 6.06
C TYR A 111 5.87 -3.17 4.61
N MET A 112 4.75 -3.51 3.96
CA MET A 112 4.46 -3.05 2.60
C MET A 112 4.48 -1.51 2.53
N ILE A 113 3.83 -0.84 3.49
CA ILE A 113 3.82 0.63 3.58
C ILE A 113 5.24 1.16 3.77
N LEU A 114 5.95 0.69 4.79
CA LEU A 114 7.32 1.10 5.10
C LEU A 114 8.28 0.86 3.92
N ALA A 115 8.13 -0.26 3.21
CA ALA A 115 8.95 -0.59 2.05
C ALA A 115 8.65 0.34 0.85
N ILE A 116 7.39 0.71 0.63
CA ILE A 116 7.00 1.66 -0.42
C ILE A 116 7.54 3.06 -0.13
N GLU A 117 7.45 3.48 1.13
CA GLU A 117 7.99 4.76 1.59
C GLU A 117 9.51 4.84 1.36
N LYS A 118 10.24 3.79 1.78
CA LYS A 118 11.70 3.72 1.70
C LYS A 118 12.23 3.51 0.28
N TYR A 119 11.66 2.57 -0.49
CA TYR A 119 12.25 2.10 -1.75
C TYR A 119 11.54 2.54 -3.03
N GLY A 120 10.35 3.16 -2.95
CA GLY A 120 9.54 3.42 -4.14
C GLY A 120 8.36 2.47 -4.30
N ALA A 121 7.40 2.86 -5.14
CA ALA A 121 6.22 2.03 -5.45
C ALA A 121 6.63 0.63 -5.95
N VAL A 122 7.47 0.55 -6.97
CA VAL A 122 7.83 -0.73 -7.60
C VAL A 122 8.67 -1.61 -6.68
N ARG A 123 9.81 -1.10 -6.20
CA ARG A 123 10.73 -1.88 -5.35
C ARG A 123 10.13 -2.18 -3.97
N GLY A 124 9.34 -1.25 -3.42
CA GLY A 124 8.63 -1.45 -2.16
C GLY A 124 7.57 -2.54 -2.27
N VAL A 125 6.75 -2.51 -3.33
CA VAL A 125 5.77 -3.58 -3.59
C VAL A 125 6.46 -4.92 -3.78
N TRP A 126 7.53 -4.98 -4.55
CA TRP A 126 8.29 -6.21 -4.75
C TRP A 126 8.79 -6.80 -3.43
N LYS A 127 9.42 -5.99 -2.57
CA LYS A 127 9.88 -6.43 -1.23
C LYS A 127 8.72 -6.89 -0.34
N GLY A 128 7.60 -6.17 -0.36
CA GLY A 128 6.41 -6.53 0.41
C GLY A 128 5.79 -7.85 -0.05
N ILE A 129 5.70 -8.10 -1.35
CA ILE A 129 5.21 -9.37 -1.92
C ILE A 129 6.16 -10.52 -1.57
N GLN A 130 7.48 -10.32 -1.73
CA GLN A 130 8.48 -11.32 -1.35
C GLN A 130 8.38 -11.68 0.14
N ARG A 131 8.08 -10.71 1.02
CA ARG A 131 7.85 -10.97 2.45
C ARG A 131 6.54 -11.70 2.69
N LEU A 132 5.48 -11.35 1.97
CA LEU A 132 4.19 -12.04 2.07
C LEU A 132 4.31 -13.52 1.71
N GLY A 133 5.08 -13.87 0.69
CA GLY A 133 5.36 -15.26 0.32
C GLY A 133 6.10 -16.08 1.39
N ARG A 134 6.84 -15.42 2.30
CA ARG A 134 7.53 -16.06 3.43
C ARG A 134 6.70 -16.06 4.72
N CYS A 135 5.54 -15.42 4.72
CA CYS A 135 4.71 -15.24 5.91
C CYS A 135 3.88 -16.50 6.22
N HIS A 136 4.53 -17.51 6.81
CA HIS A 136 3.94 -18.76 7.28
C HIS A 136 4.94 -19.44 8.26
N ALA A 137 4.50 -20.33 9.16
CA ALA A 137 5.48 -21.14 9.89
C ALA A 137 6.37 -21.98 8.97
N PRO A 138 7.62 -22.22 9.37
CA PRO A 138 8.24 -21.85 10.66
C PRO A 138 8.88 -20.45 10.66
N ASN A 139 8.64 -19.63 9.62
CA ASN A 139 9.23 -18.31 9.51
C ASN A 139 8.56 -17.33 10.49
N GLY A 140 9.30 -16.31 10.94
CA GLY A 140 8.76 -15.27 11.80
C GLY A 140 9.84 -14.37 12.43
N GLY A 141 9.40 -13.41 13.24
CA GLY A 141 10.29 -12.52 14.00
C GLY A 141 10.27 -11.06 13.55
N LYS A 142 11.26 -10.27 13.96
CA LYS A 142 11.37 -8.84 13.66
C LYS A 142 12.14 -8.63 12.36
N ASP A 143 11.50 -8.06 11.34
CA ASP A 143 12.11 -7.77 10.04
C ASP A 143 11.56 -6.44 9.49
N TYR A 144 12.42 -5.43 9.37
CA TYR A 144 12.06 -4.09 8.92
C TYR A 144 12.69 -3.83 7.55
N PRO A 145 12.00 -3.11 6.64
CA PRO A 145 12.51 -2.85 5.30
C PRO A 145 13.67 -1.86 5.32
#